data_AF-A0A7S2C0S0-F1
#
_entry.id   AF-A0A7S2C0S0-F1
#
_cell.length_a   1.000
_cell.length_b   1.000
_cell.length_c   1.000
_cell.angle_alpha   90.00
_cell.angle_beta   90.00
_cell.angle_gamma   90.00
#
_symmetry.space_group_name_H-M   'P 1'
#
loop_
_entity.id
_entity.type
_entity.pdbx_description
1 polymer ?
#
loop_
_entity_poly.entity_id
_entity_poly.type
_entity_poly.pdbx_seq_one_letter_code
_entity_poly.pdbx_strand_id
1 'polypeptide(L)'
;QTPLVCRIHIVACEIPATMPRLALVALLPALAHLVFGRRIADKRALAAHSVDDITVAARDAGKHALVTHDAGKRTFEAHNASEAPLLQFHIYRAGQSHWPSTTSDRQRSRNFANAGGVLRYIHNEVVGVKVVGSAKPPKCERKYDIDVIYRYKVTMRSTKEATEKYGRSHGFLPFVAMDKGKCTVPNCNEKYWLKYGYTPGCQDQNPKTSYYPDAVWYSFPGRCPGRTQDQSCNEEQESEDPGGACEPTFMGPTEPTGAWDCTYTYEPDGRIKLDDLVGIRKPYGSFRKFCEAGGIEFNGPHDSDNGVTLDFWKDYPSLEKNKGRIRAMLELFKKRYPNSPLLDDPGCGSDFVRPDYWPGE
;
A
#
# COMPACT_ATOMS: atom_id res chain seq x y z
N GLN A 1 25.32 10.93 -43.58
CA GLN A 1 24.91 11.96 -42.60
C GLN A 1 24.52 11.22 -41.33
N THR A 2 25.35 11.36 -40.31
CA THR A 2 25.25 10.69 -39.00
C THR A 2 25.47 11.80 -37.97
N PRO A 3 24.57 12.03 -37.00
CA PRO A 3 24.81 13.04 -35.98
C PRO A 3 25.64 12.45 -34.82
N LEU A 4 26.69 13.19 -34.46
CA LEU A 4 27.57 12.95 -33.32
C LEU A 4 26.81 13.10 -31.99
N VAL A 5 27.08 12.19 -31.06
CA VAL A 5 26.73 12.29 -29.64
C VAL A 5 27.91 12.93 -28.91
N CYS A 6 27.73 14.12 -28.32
CA CYS A 6 28.68 14.69 -27.36
C CYS A 6 28.38 14.17 -25.96
N ARG A 7 29.28 13.35 -25.40
CA ARG A 7 29.35 13.09 -23.95
C ARG A 7 30.22 14.16 -23.29
N ILE A 8 29.67 14.87 -22.31
CA ILE A 8 30.46 15.76 -21.44
C ILE A 8 30.96 14.93 -20.26
N HIS A 9 32.28 14.73 -20.17
CA HIS A 9 32.93 14.28 -18.95
C HIS A 9 33.19 15.51 -18.06
N ILE A 10 32.63 15.53 -16.86
CA ILE A 10 33.03 16.48 -15.82
C ILE A 10 34.34 15.95 -15.22
N VAL A 11 35.45 16.62 -15.53
CA VAL A 11 36.73 16.40 -14.86
C VAL A 11 36.72 17.26 -13.59
N ALA A 12 36.92 16.64 -12.43
CA ALA A 12 37.20 17.37 -11.19
C ALA A 12 38.54 18.12 -11.37
N CYS A 13 38.50 19.46 -11.37
CA CYS A 13 39.71 20.26 -11.30
C CYS A 13 40.20 20.31 -9.85
N GLU A 14 41.30 19.60 -9.55
CA GLU A 14 42.09 19.88 -8.35
C GLU A 14 42.84 21.21 -8.56
N ILE A 15 42.63 22.16 -7.65
CA ILE A 15 43.36 23.43 -7.64
C ILE A 15 44.66 23.20 -6.84
N PRO A 16 45.86 23.40 -7.43
CA PRO A 16 47.12 23.25 -6.70
C PRO A 16 47.28 24.34 -5.64
N ALA A 17 47.80 23.96 -4.47
CA ALA A 17 47.89 24.75 -3.24
C ALA A 17 48.86 25.97 -3.29
N THR A 18 49.28 26.42 -4.47
CA THR A 18 50.27 27.50 -4.65
C THR A 18 49.86 28.53 -5.69
N MET A 19 48.62 29.00 -5.66
CA MET A 19 48.23 30.21 -6.42
C MET A 19 48.28 31.47 -5.54
N PRO A 20 48.87 32.58 -6.03
CA PRO A 20 48.92 33.83 -5.29
C PRO A 20 47.53 34.51 -5.20
N ARG A 21 47.25 35.14 -4.06
CA ARG A 21 45.95 35.72 -3.62
C ARG A 21 45.27 36.69 -4.62
N LEU A 22 45.97 37.21 -5.63
CA LEU A 22 45.38 38.11 -6.63
C LEU A 22 44.60 37.40 -7.75
N ALA A 23 44.78 36.10 -7.96
CA ALA A 23 44.04 35.37 -9.01
C ALA A 23 42.61 34.95 -8.57
N LEU A 24 42.34 34.90 -7.26
CA LEU A 24 41.05 34.47 -6.71
C LEU A 24 39.95 35.54 -6.83
N VAL A 25 40.34 36.82 -6.88
CA VAL A 25 39.40 37.96 -6.96
C VAL A 25 38.81 38.13 -8.37
N ALA A 26 39.51 37.65 -9.41
CA ALA A 26 39.08 37.78 -10.80
C ALA A 26 38.05 36.71 -11.26
N LEU A 27 37.89 35.62 -10.52
CA LEU A 27 36.98 34.51 -10.86
C LEU A 27 35.60 34.59 -10.17
N LEU A 28 35.44 35.47 -9.19
CA LEU A 28 34.19 35.65 -8.44
C LEU A 28 32.99 36.16 -9.27
N PRO A 29 33.14 36.98 -10.33
CA PRO A 29 32.00 37.39 -11.15
C PRO A 29 31.46 36.27 -12.06
N ALA A 30 32.29 35.29 -12.43
CA ALA A 30 31.90 34.19 -13.34
C ALA A 30 31.14 33.06 -12.62
N LEU A 31 31.42 32.83 -11.33
CA LEU A 31 30.71 31.85 -10.50
C LEU A 31 29.36 32.36 -9.98
N ALA A 32 29.20 33.67 -9.80
CA ALA A 32 27.94 34.26 -9.33
C ALA A 32 26.80 34.18 -10.38
N HIS A 33 27.13 34.14 -11.67
CA HIS A 33 26.13 34.03 -12.74
C HIS A 33 25.60 32.61 -13.00
N LEU A 34 26.28 31.58 -12.48
CA LEU A 34 25.86 30.17 -12.64
C LEU A 34 24.94 29.68 -11.50
N VAL A 35 24.81 30.44 -10.40
CA VAL A 35 24.05 29.99 -9.20
C VAL A 35 22.87 30.89 -8.84
N PHE A 36 22.87 32.19 -9.18
CA PHE A 36 21.77 33.10 -8.82
C PHE A 36 21.21 33.89 -10.01
N GLY A 37 20.23 33.30 -10.68
CA GLY A 37 19.38 34.02 -11.63
C GLY A 37 18.33 34.86 -10.91
N ARG A 38 18.70 36.03 -10.35
CA ARG A 38 17.78 37.16 -10.08
C ARG A 38 18.54 38.44 -9.70
N ARG A 39 18.10 39.57 -10.25
CA ARG A 39 18.64 40.92 -10.00
C ARG A 39 18.50 41.28 -8.53
N ILE A 40 19.61 41.64 -7.88
CA ILE A 40 19.60 42.37 -6.60
C ILE A 40 20.23 43.74 -6.85
N ALA A 41 19.37 44.75 -6.84
CA ALA A 41 19.75 46.12 -6.61
C ALA A 41 19.88 46.30 -5.09
N ASP A 42 21.10 46.33 -4.57
CA ASP A 42 21.58 47.44 -3.74
C ASP A 42 23.05 47.22 -3.36
N LYS A 43 23.87 48.26 -3.56
CA LYS A 43 25.28 48.29 -3.18
C LYS A 43 25.39 49.01 -1.84
N ARG A 44 25.58 48.29 -0.73
CA ARG A 44 26.30 48.72 0.48
C ARG A 44 26.08 47.73 1.63
N ALA A 45 27.07 46.87 1.89
CA ALA A 45 27.49 46.41 3.22
C ALA A 45 28.54 45.31 3.04
N LEU A 46 29.80 45.70 2.92
CA LEU A 46 30.94 44.79 3.03
C LEU A 46 32.05 45.55 3.73
N ALA A 47 32.15 45.37 5.05
CA ALA A 47 33.33 45.72 5.81
C ALA A 47 33.50 44.76 7.01
N ALA A 48 34.68 44.13 7.01
CA ALA A 48 35.41 43.57 8.16
C ALA A 48 34.84 42.37 8.93
N HIS A 49 35.31 41.17 8.59
CA HIS A 49 35.58 40.11 9.58
C HIS A 49 36.89 39.37 9.23
N SER A 50 37.62 38.99 10.28
CA SER A 50 38.97 38.41 10.28
C SER A 50 38.99 36.95 9.80
N VAL A 51 40.13 36.50 9.28
CA VAL A 51 40.36 35.15 8.75
C VAL A 51 40.22 34.05 9.84
N ASP A 52 40.36 34.40 11.11
CA ASP A 52 40.29 33.44 12.22
C ASP A 52 38.86 32.99 12.56
N ASP A 53 37.84 33.83 12.28
CA ASP A 53 36.42 33.50 12.51
C ASP A 53 35.91 32.41 11.54
N ILE A 54 36.57 32.25 10.38
CA ILE A 54 36.19 31.28 9.34
C ILE A 54 36.60 29.85 9.74
N THR A 55 37.68 29.70 10.53
CA THR A 55 38.20 28.39 10.95
C THR A 55 37.41 27.75 12.09
N VAL A 56 36.78 28.54 12.96
CA VAL A 56 35.89 28.01 14.01
C VAL A 56 34.52 27.64 13.43
N ALA A 57 34.00 28.45 12.50
CA ALA A 57 32.75 28.13 11.79
C ALA A 57 32.86 26.85 10.94
N ALA A 58 34.02 26.55 10.36
CA ALA A 58 34.24 25.33 9.58
C ALA A 58 34.30 24.05 10.44
N ARG A 59 34.60 24.15 11.73
CA ARG A 59 34.68 22.99 12.64
C ARG A 59 33.32 22.61 13.22
N ASP A 60 32.41 23.57 13.41
CA ASP A 60 31.02 23.32 13.82
C ASP A 60 30.09 22.98 12.63
N ALA A 61 30.42 23.41 11.41
CA ALA A 61 29.71 23.02 10.19
C ALA A 61 29.84 21.52 9.85
N GLY A 62 30.77 20.79 10.47
CA GLY A 62 30.90 19.33 10.37
C GLY A 62 29.94 18.53 11.24
N LYS A 63 29.11 19.18 12.07
CA LYS A 63 28.16 18.50 12.97
C LYS A 63 26.70 18.93 12.84
N HIS A 64 26.41 19.92 12.00
CA HIS A 64 25.05 20.26 11.62
C HIS A 64 24.96 20.31 10.10
N ALA A 65 24.53 19.20 9.51
CA ALA A 65 24.16 19.14 8.11
C ALA A 65 23.16 20.26 7.81
N LEU A 66 23.54 21.05 6.82
CA LEU A 66 22.91 22.26 6.34
C LEU A 66 21.47 21.95 5.90
N VAL A 67 20.47 22.40 6.68
CA VAL A 67 19.12 22.62 6.17
C VAL A 67 19.20 23.85 5.27
N THR A 68 19.48 23.64 3.98
CA THR A 68 19.27 24.69 2.99
C THR A 68 17.77 24.90 2.85
N HIS A 69 17.28 26.03 3.38
CA HIS A 69 15.98 26.58 3.06
C HIS A 69 15.96 27.01 1.59
N ASP A 70 15.82 26.04 0.68
CA ASP A 70 15.13 26.29 -0.57
C ASP A 70 13.64 26.20 -0.28
N ALA A 71 12.85 27.15 -0.74
CA ALA A 71 11.39 27.05 -0.66
C ALA A 71 10.94 26.03 -1.71
N GLY A 72 11.25 24.75 -1.51
CA GLY A 72 11.31 23.75 -2.57
C GLY A 72 11.23 22.32 -2.03
N LYS A 73 10.31 21.56 -2.63
CA LYS A 73 10.15 20.10 -2.67
C LYS A 73 11.06 19.26 -1.76
N ARG A 74 10.44 18.54 -0.81
CA ARG A 74 11.08 17.41 -0.13
C ARG A 74 11.33 16.31 -1.15
N THR A 75 12.54 16.22 -1.69
CA THR A 75 12.99 15.04 -2.44
C THR A 75 13.13 13.87 -1.47
N PHE A 76 12.62 12.70 -1.85
CA PHE A 76 12.74 11.48 -1.06
C PHE A 76 14.22 11.06 -1.03
N GLU A 77 14.86 11.08 0.15
CA GLU A 77 16.22 10.52 0.27
C GLU A 77 16.11 8.98 0.27
N ALA A 78 16.97 8.31 -0.49
CA ALA A 78 17.01 6.84 -0.50
C ALA A 78 17.49 6.36 0.88
N HIS A 79 16.54 6.01 1.74
CA HIS A 79 16.84 5.46 3.06
C HIS A 79 17.36 4.02 2.95
N ASN A 80 18.33 3.68 3.81
CA ASN A 80 18.99 2.37 3.81
C ASN A 80 17.99 1.22 4.01
N ALA A 81 18.34 0.05 3.47
CA ALA A 81 17.62 -1.19 3.69
C ALA A 81 17.42 -1.49 5.19
N SER A 82 16.35 -2.23 5.51
CA SER A 82 15.97 -2.61 6.86
C SER A 82 16.35 -4.06 7.15
N GLU A 83 16.74 -4.34 8.39
CA GLU A 83 16.99 -5.70 8.90
C GLU A 83 15.72 -6.35 9.49
N ALA A 84 14.55 -5.70 9.36
CA ALA A 84 13.29 -6.28 9.82
C ALA A 84 13.03 -7.65 9.17
N PRO A 85 12.35 -8.59 9.84
CA PRO A 85 12.05 -9.90 9.28
C PRO A 85 11.26 -9.80 7.96
N LEU A 86 11.56 -10.70 7.03
CA LEU A 86 10.75 -10.87 5.83
C LEU A 86 9.48 -11.64 6.19
N LEU A 87 8.32 -11.07 5.87
CA LEU A 87 7.01 -11.66 6.13
C LEU A 87 6.38 -12.15 4.85
N GLN A 88 5.81 -13.36 4.88
CA GLN A 88 5.01 -13.90 3.79
C GLN A 88 3.64 -14.31 4.29
N PHE A 89 2.59 -13.81 3.64
CA PHE A 89 1.22 -14.04 4.06
C PHE A 89 0.23 -13.88 2.92
N HIS A 90 -1.00 -14.34 3.13
CA HIS A 90 -2.07 -14.14 2.18
C HIS A 90 -2.90 -12.90 2.51
N ILE A 91 -3.26 -12.17 1.45
CA ILE A 91 -4.27 -11.12 1.52
C ILE A 91 -5.35 -11.38 0.48
N TYR A 92 -6.53 -10.87 0.76
CA TYR A 92 -7.73 -11.13 -0.01
C TYR A 92 -8.41 -9.82 -0.41
N ARG A 93 -9.06 -9.87 -1.57
CA ARG A 93 -9.85 -8.75 -2.09
C ARG A 93 -11.08 -9.27 -2.82
N ALA A 94 -12.23 -8.73 -2.46
CA ALA A 94 -13.46 -8.93 -3.23
C ALA A 94 -13.42 -8.06 -4.49
N GLY A 95 -13.82 -8.61 -5.63
CA GLY A 95 -13.80 -7.89 -6.89
C GLY A 95 -14.72 -8.50 -7.94
N GLN A 96 -14.61 -7.95 -9.15
CA GLN A 96 -15.31 -8.39 -10.34
C GLN A 96 -14.44 -9.38 -11.12
N SER A 97 -15.02 -10.50 -11.55
CA SER A 97 -14.28 -11.57 -12.24
C SER A 97 -13.90 -11.24 -13.68
N HIS A 98 -14.61 -10.31 -14.31
CA HIS A 98 -14.34 -9.84 -15.66
C HIS A 98 -13.16 -8.87 -15.71
N TRP A 99 -12.76 -8.28 -14.58
CA TRP A 99 -11.54 -7.50 -14.51
C TRP A 99 -10.34 -8.41 -14.29
N PRO A 100 -9.34 -8.37 -15.18
CA PRO A 100 -8.13 -9.15 -14.97
C PRO A 100 -7.40 -8.64 -13.71
N SER A 101 -6.94 -9.58 -12.88
CA SER A 101 -5.91 -9.29 -11.87
C SER A 101 -4.62 -9.00 -12.63
N THR A 102 -4.41 -7.74 -13.01
CA THR A 102 -3.26 -7.34 -13.83
C THR A 102 -2.08 -6.93 -12.96
N THR A 103 -0.89 -6.97 -13.54
CA THR A 103 0.32 -6.36 -12.95
C THR A 103 0.15 -4.88 -12.66
N SER A 104 -0.70 -4.16 -13.41
CA SER A 104 -1.00 -2.74 -13.14
C SER A 104 -1.71 -2.50 -11.81
N ASP A 105 -2.39 -3.51 -11.26
CA ASP A 105 -2.94 -3.39 -9.91
C ASP A 105 -1.84 -3.42 -8.86
N ARG A 106 -0.71 -4.11 -9.10
CA ARG A 106 0.39 -4.30 -8.13
C ARG A 106 1.05 -2.99 -7.69
N GLN A 107 1.02 -1.98 -8.54
CA GLN A 107 1.58 -0.65 -8.27
C GLN A 107 0.53 0.34 -7.74
N ARG A 108 -0.74 -0.04 -7.57
CA ARG A 108 -1.78 0.88 -7.10
C ARG A 108 -1.98 0.78 -5.60
N SER A 109 -2.31 1.90 -4.97
CA SER A 109 -2.69 1.87 -3.55
C SER A 109 -4.02 1.17 -3.38
N ARG A 110 -4.10 0.25 -2.42
CA ARG A 110 -5.28 -0.61 -2.25
C ARG A 110 -5.51 -0.96 -0.79
N ASN A 111 -6.80 -1.12 -0.46
CA ASN A 111 -7.23 -1.80 0.75
C ASN A 111 -7.31 -3.30 0.43
N PHE A 112 -6.76 -4.09 1.33
CA PHE A 112 -6.91 -5.53 1.36
C PHE A 112 -7.36 -5.97 2.75
N ALA A 113 -7.68 -7.24 2.88
CA ALA A 113 -8.02 -7.83 4.16
C ALA A 113 -7.47 -9.24 4.26
N ASN A 114 -7.42 -9.77 5.46
CA ASN A 114 -7.25 -11.20 5.66
C ASN A 114 -8.57 -11.96 5.38
N ALA A 115 -8.62 -13.28 5.61
CA ALA A 115 -9.81 -14.08 5.27
C ALA A 115 -11.07 -13.62 6.04
N GLY A 116 -10.94 -13.31 7.33
CA GLY A 116 -12.03 -12.77 8.14
C GLY A 116 -12.50 -11.40 7.67
N GLY A 117 -11.55 -10.49 7.37
CA GLY A 117 -11.88 -9.14 6.94
C GLY A 117 -12.53 -9.07 5.56
N VAL A 118 -12.12 -9.90 4.60
CA VAL A 118 -12.76 -9.91 3.26
C VAL A 118 -14.19 -10.45 3.33
N LEU A 119 -14.43 -11.48 4.15
CA LEU A 119 -15.78 -12.02 4.34
C LEU A 119 -16.67 -11.04 5.08
N ARG A 120 -16.14 -10.30 6.07
CA ARG A 120 -16.85 -9.18 6.70
C ARG A 120 -17.29 -8.14 5.69
N TYR A 121 -16.39 -7.70 4.81
CA TYR A 121 -16.72 -6.74 3.74
C TYR A 121 -17.83 -7.28 2.84
N ILE A 122 -17.71 -8.53 2.41
CA ILE A 122 -18.72 -9.15 1.54
C ILE A 122 -20.07 -9.22 2.24
N HIS A 123 -20.10 -9.72 3.48
CA HIS A 123 -21.33 -9.89 4.25
C HIS A 123 -22.03 -8.55 4.50
N ASN A 124 -21.29 -7.50 4.86
CA ASN A 124 -21.86 -6.19 5.21
C ASN A 124 -22.26 -5.37 4.00
N GLU A 125 -21.41 -5.37 2.98
CA GLU A 125 -21.51 -4.38 1.92
C GLU A 125 -21.83 -4.97 0.56
N VAL A 126 -21.44 -6.22 0.28
CA VAL A 126 -21.59 -6.77 -1.07
C VAL A 126 -22.93 -7.47 -1.22
N VAL A 127 -23.21 -8.42 -0.32
CA VAL A 127 -24.46 -9.19 -0.29
C VAL A 127 -25.52 -8.54 0.61
N GLY A 128 -25.11 -7.65 1.52
CA GLY A 128 -26.00 -6.92 2.43
C GLY A 128 -26.66 -5.67 1.85
N VAL A 129 -26.43 -5.35 0.57
CA VAL A 129 -27.29 -4.39 -0.13
C VAL A 129 -28.64 -5.07 -0.37
N LYS A 130 -29.73 -4.30 -0.32
CA LYS A 130 -31.09 -4.75 -0.69
C LYS A 130 -31.14 -5.11 -2.18
N VAL A 131 -30.56 -6.25 -2.53
CA VAL A 131 -30.65 -6.96 -3.81
C VAL A 131 -31.93 -7.80 -3.71
N VAL A 132 -33.06 -7.12 -3.54
CA VAL A 132 -34.30 -7.79 -3.16
C VAL A 132 -34.87 -8.48 -4.39
N GLY A 133 -34.91 -9.81 -4.41
CA GLY A 133 -35.63 -10.59 -5.43
C GLY A 133 -37.13 -10.25 -5.49
N SER A 134 -37.68 -9.61 -4.45
CA SER A 134 -39.06 -9.09 -4.42
C SER A 134 -39.21 -7.63 -4.84
N ALA A 135 -38.12 -6.90 -5.11
CA ALA A 135 -38.22 -5.58 -5.75
C ALA A 135 -38.76 -5.75 -7.18
N LYS A 136 -39.48 -4.75 -7.69
CA LYS A 136 -39.98 -4.74 -9.07
C LYS A 136 -39.41 -3.53 -9.82
N PRO A 137 -38.43 -3.72 -10.73
CA PRO A 137 -37.76 -4.98 -11.08
C PRO A 137 -36.74 -5.43 -10.01
N PRO A 138 -36.48 -6.74 -9.86
CA PRO A 138 -35.46 -7.22 -8.95
C PRO A 138 -34.09 -6.82 -9.49
N LYS A 139 -33.30 -6.13 -8.66
CA LYS A 139 -31.90 -5.89 -8.99
C LYS A 139 -31.16 -7.17 -8.65
N CYS A 140 -30.92 -8.06 -9.61
CA CYS A 140 -30.24 -9.35 -9.39
C CYS A 140 -28.73 -9.25 -9.59
N GLU A 141 -28.13 -8.26 -8.93
CA GLU A 141 -26.69 -7.94 -8.99
C GLU A 141 -26.18 -7.60 -7.59
N ARG A 142 -25.07 -8.20 -7.17
CA ARG A 142 -24.36 -7.83 -5.93
C ARG A 142 -23.81 -6.42 -6.05
N LYS A 143 -23.52 -5.75 -4.92
CA LYS A 143 -22.92 -4.40 -4.94
C LYS A 143 -21.64 -4.41 -5.80
N TYR A 144 -21.54 -3.44 -6.70
CA TYR A 144 -20.44 -3.30 -7.65
C TYR A 144 -20.16 -4.56 -8.50
N ASP A 145 -21.15 -5.42 -8.77
CA ASP A 145 -20.97 -6.66 -9.55
C ASP A 145 -19.85 -7.57 -9.00
N ILE A 146 -19.61 -7.51 -7.68
CA ILE A 146 -18.59 -8.32 -7.03
C ILE A 146 -19.04 -9.78 -7.01
N ASP A 147 -18.24 -10.68 -7.60
CA ASP A 147 -18.57 -12.10 -7.76
C ASP A 147 -17.38 -13.05 -7.50
N VAL A 148 -16.22 -12.50 -7.13
CA VAL A 148 -14.99 -13.25 -6.91
C VAL A 148 -14.21 -12.72 -5.71
N ILE A 149 -13.55 -13.63 -5.00
CA ILE A 149 -12.52 -13.33 -4.00
C ILE A 149 -11.17 -13.66 -4.63
N TYR A 150 -10.34 -12.65 -4.78
CA TYR A 150 -8.93 -12.80 -5.16
C TYR A 150 -8.09 -13.05 -3.92
N ARG A 151 -7.10 -13.92 -4.04
CA ARG A 151 -6.03 -14.13 -3.06
C ARG A 151 -4.71 -13.71 -3.67
N TYR A 152 -3.88 -13.05 -2.88
CA TYR A 152 -2.53 -12.65 -3.24
C TYR A 152 -1.56 -13.15 -2.19
N LYS A 153 -0.39 -13.63 -2.63
CA LYS A 153 0.75 -13.84 -1.75
C LYS A 153 1.50 -12.52 -1.63
N VAL A 154 1.68 -12.05 -0.40
CA VAL A 154 2.48 -10.87 -0.07
C VAL A 154 3.84 -11.33 0.38
N THR A 155 4.87 -10.61 -0.04
CA THR A 155 6.16 -10.59 0.64
C THR A 155 6.39 -9.16 1.12
N MET A 156 6.73 -8.98 2.39
CA MET A 156 6.87 -7.66 3.00
C MET A 156 8.10 -7.59 3.91
N ARG A 157 8.77 -6.45 3.90
CA ARG A 157 9.77 -6.06 4.88
C ARG A 157 9.53 -4.63 5.32
N SER A 158 9.27 -4.44 6.60
CA SER A 158 9.02 -3.12 7.18
C SER A 158 10.29 -2.28 7.21
N THR A 159 10.13 -0.96 7.05
CA THR A 159 11.22 0.00 7.23
C THR A 159 11.74 -0.03 8.66
N LYS A 160 12.98 0.43 8.83
CA LYS A 160 13.62 0.56 10.15
C LYS A 160 12.78 1.45 11.06
N GLU A 161 12.36 2.61 10.56
CA GLU A 161 11.62 3.62 11.31
C GLU A 161 10.21 3.13 11.70
N ALA A 162 9.53 2.41 10.81
CA ALA A 162 8.25 1.78 11.14
C ALA A 162 8.42 0.70 12.21
N THR A 163 9.48 -0.12 12.10
CA THR A 163 9.81 -1.18 13.06
C THR A 163 10.13 -0.58 14.44
N GLU A 164 11.01 0.42 14.50
CA GLU A 164 11.39 1.10 15.75
C GLU A 164 10.20 1.82 16.40
N LYS A 165 9.35 2.47 15.60
CA LYS A 165 8.21 3.24 16.11
C LYS A 165 7.06 2.35 16.57
N TYR A 166 6.68 1.41 15.72
CA TYR A 166 5.45 0.65 15.91
C TYR A 166 5.70 -0.67 16.62
N GLY A 167 6.93 -1.21 16.62
CA GLY A 167 7.47 -2.19 17.58
C GLY A 167 6.70 -3.49 17.79
N ARG A 168 5.54 -3.63 17.15
CA ARG A 168 4.70 -4.81 17.05
C ARG A 168 5.40 -5.76 16.09
N SER A 169 5.32 -7.06 16.33
CA SER A 169 6.11 -8.16 15.74
C SER A 169 6.43 -8.10 14.22
N HIS A 170 5.74 -7.25 13.47
CA HIS A 170 5.79 -7.15 12.02
C HIS A 170 6.06 -5.73 11.47
N GLY A 171 6.06 -4.68 12.32
CA GLY A 171 6.40 -3.32 11.93
C GLY A 171 5.37 -2.59 11.04
N PHE A 172 4.11 -3.05 10.99
CA PHE A 172 3.05 -2.38 10.24
C PHE A 172 2.80 -0.94 10.72
N LEU A 173 2.47 -0.04 9.78
CA LEU A 173 1.92 1.28 10.10
C LEU A 173 0.44 1.19 10.52
N PRO A 174 -0.16 2.26 11.07
CA PRO A 174 -1.61 2.33 11.20
C PRO A 174 -2.30 2.27 9.83
N PHE A 175 -3.37 1.48 9.72
CA PHE A 175 -4.20 1.45 8.52
C PHE A 175 -4.67 2.84 8.10
N VAL A 176 -4.67 3.07 6.79
CA VAL A 176 -5.28 4.23 6.15
C VAL A 176 -6.13 3.77 4.95
N ALA A 177 -7.34 4.29 4.84
CA ALA A 177 -8.22 3.89 3.74
C ALA A 177 -7.70 4.39 2.39
N MET A 178 -7.64 3.47 1.42
CA MET A 178 -7.27 3.72 0.02
C MET A 178 -8.49 3.68 -0.90
N ASP A 179 -9.12 4.83 -1.13
CA ASP A 179 -10.29 4.94 -2.00
C ASP A 179 -9.88 5.38 -3.41
N LYS A 180 -10.30 4.61 -4.41
CA LYS A 180 -9.93 4.83 -5.82
C LYS A 180 -8.40 4.98 -6.00
N GLY A 181 -7.58 4.28 -5.23
CA GLY A 181 -6.12 4.39 -5.32
C GLY A 181 -5.47 5.49 -4.48
N LYS A 182 -6.28 6.31 -3.79
CA LYS A 182 -5.82 7.45 -2.99
C LYS A 182 -6.02 7.22 -1.51
N CYS A 183 -5.05 7.61 -0.70
CA CYS A 183 -5.21 7.76 0.73
C CYS A 183 -6.24 8.85 1.06
N THR A 184 -7.30 8.49 1.78
CA THR A 184 -8.39 9.42 2.14
C THR A 184 -8.30 9.97 3.57
N VAL A 185 -7.30 9.52 4.34
CA VAL A 185 -7.00 10.12 5.65
C VAL A 185 -6.30 11.48 5.44
N PRO A 186 -6.63 12.53 6.22
CA PRO A 186 -5.94 13.81 6.11
C PRO A 186 -4.42 13.68 6.35
N ASN A 187 -3.63 14.29 5.47
CA ASN A 187 -2.17 14.41 5.57
C ASN A 187 -1.44 13.05 5.73
N CYS A 188 -1.81 12.03 4.94
CA CYS A 188 -1.19 10.69 5.03
C CYS A 188 0.33 10.73 4.93
N ASN A 189 0.86 11.47 3.95
CA ASN A 189 2.30 11.56 3.68
C ASN A 189 3.02 12.15 4.91
N GLU A 190 2.60 13.30 5.41
CA GLU A 190 3.23 13.98 6.54
C GLU A 190 3.02 13.24 7.86
N LYS A 191 1.91 12.50 7.99
CA LYS A 191 1.59 11.77 9.22
C LYS A 191 2.35 10.45 9.30
N TYR A 192 2.56 9.78 8.17
CA TYR A 192 3.10 8.42 8.14
C TYR A 192 4.30 8.27 7.21
N TRP A 193 4.15 8.41 5.89
CA TRP A 193 5.17 7.94 4.94
C TRP A 193 6.43 8.79 4.89
N LEU A 194 6.33 10.11 5.04
CA LEU A 194 7.50 10.99 5.13
C LEU A 194 8.24 10.88 6.48
N LYS A 195 7.74 10.05 7.41
CA LYS A 195 8.34 9.82 8.74
C LYS A 195 8.84 8.39 8.91
N TYR A 196 8.13 7.44 8.31
CA TYR A 196 8.34 6.02 8.55
C TYR A 196 8.49 5.21 7.25
N GLY A 197 8.58 5.86 6.09
CA GLY A 197 8.55 5.22 4.77
C GLY A 197 7.22 4.56 4.40
N TYR A 198 7.11 4.03 3.19
CA TYR A 198 5.87 3.47 2.65
C TYR A 198 5.62 2.02 3.07
N THR A 199 5.77 1.72 4.36
CA THR A 199 5.42 0.41 4.91
C THR A 199 3.89 0.19 4.88
N PRO A 200 3.39 -1.01 4.54
CA PRO A 200 1.95 -1.30 4.63
C PRO A 200 1.36 -1.00 6.01
N GLY A 201 0.12 -0.53 6.03
CA GLY A 201 -0.63 -0.28 7.24
C GLY A 201 -1.57 -1.43 7.60
N CYS A 202 -1.94 -1.53 8.87
CA CYS A 202 -2.76 -2.62 9.40
C CYS A 202 -3.78 -2.11 10.44
N GLN A 203 -4.96 -2.74 10.49
CA GLN A 203 -5.97 -2.53 11.54
C GLN A 203 -6.72 -3.83 11.90
N ASP A 204 -6.51 -4.32 13.12
CA ASP A 204 -7.31 -5.39 13.71
C ASP A 204 -8.74 -4.89 13.91
N GLN A 205 -9.71 -5.71 13.53
CA GLN A 205 -11.12 -5.42 13.71
C GLN A 205 -11.59 -5.98 15.04
N ASN A 206 -12.40 -5.19 15.75
CA ASN A 206 -12.99 -5.65 17.00
C ASN A 206 -14.05 -6.72 16.70
N PRO A 207 -13.89 -7.98 17.14
CA PRO A 207 -14.84 -9.06 16.87
C PRO A 207 -16.24 -8.79 17.43
N LYS A 208 -16.36 -7.95 18.48
CA LYS A 208 -17.65 -7.57 19.06
C LYS A 208 -18.49 -6.69 18.12
N THR A 209 -17.86 -5.99 17.19
CA THR A 209 -18.54 -5.10 16.24
C THR A 209 -18.44 -5.61 14.80
N SER A 210 -17.39 -6.35 14.47
CA SER A 210 -17.22 -6.97 13.15
C SER A 210 -17.99 -8.28 13.02
N TYR A 211 -18.20 -9.01 14.12
CA TYR A 211 -18.68 -10.39 14.18
C TYR A 211 -17.80 -11.42 13.42
N TYR A 212 -16.69 -10.98 12.84
CA TYR A 212 -15.68 -11.84 12.21
C TYR A 212 -14.44 -11.86 13.10
N PRO A 213 -14.10 -13.02 13.69
CA PRO A 213 -12.91 -13.15 14.52
C PRO A 213 -11.66 -12.93 13.68
N ASP A 214 -10.63 -12.39 14.33
CA ASP A 214 -9.30 -12.18 13.76
C ASP A 214 -9.29 -11.39 12.45
N ALA A 215 -10.37 -10.64 12.15
CA ALA A 215 -10.47 -9.89 10.91
C ALA A 215 -9.48 -8.71 10.92
N VAL A 216 -8.70 -8.57 9.86
CA VAL A 216 -7.67 -7.53 9.71
C VAL A 216 -7.87 -6.81 8.37
N TRP A 217 -7.72 -5.49 8.39
CA TRP A 217 -7.56 -4.68 7.19
C TRP A 217 -6.12 -4.27 6.99
N TYR A 218 -5.70 -4.23 5.74
CA TYR A 218 -4.39 -3.77 5.33
C TYR A 218 -4.49 -2.65 4.30
N SER A 219 -3.61 -1.66 4.41
CA SER A 219 -3.51 -0.55 3.47
C SER A 219 -2.14 -0.56 2.82
N PHE A 220 -2.09 -0.83 1.52
CA PHE A 220 -0.86 -0.89 0.75
C PHE A 220 -0.70 0.40 -0.03
N PRO A 221 0.31 1.24 0.27
CA PRO A 221 0.61 2.43 -0.51
C PRO A 221 1.32 2.02 -1.82
N GLY A 222 0.61 2.11 -2.93
CA GLY A 222 1.20 1.97 -4.26
C GLY A 222 1.83 3.29 -4.70
N ARG A 223 2.16 3.40 -5.98
CA ARG A 223 2.72 4.60 -6.62
C ARG A 223 1.78 5.80 -6.51
N CYS A 224 2.31 6.97 -6.15
CA CYS A 224 1.54 8.20 -5.87
C CYS A 224 0.32 7.96 -4.97
N PRO A 225 0.49 7.45 -3.74
CA PRO A 225 -0.63 7.12 -2.86
C PRO A 225 -1.45 8.34 -2.43
N GLY A 226 -0.96 9.58 -2.63
CA GLY A 226 -1.75 10.81 -2.48
C GLY A 226 -2.77 11.10 -3.61
N ARG A 227 -2.78 10.30 -4.70
CA ARG A 227 -3.56 10.55 -5.92
C ARG A 227 -4.55 9.44 -6.23
N THR A 228 -5.66 9.78 -6.88
CA THR A 228 -6.60 8.76 -7.37
C THR A 228 -6.04 8.08 -8.61
N GLN A 229 -6.53 6.88 -8.89
CA GLN A 229 -6.15 6.08 -10.06
C GLN A 229 -6.48 6.76 -11.40
N ASP A 230 -7.40 7.72 -11.41
CA ASP A 230 -7.78 8.50 -12.59
C ASP A 230 -6.86 9.73 -12.80
N GLN A 231 -6.04 10.06 -11.80
CA GLN A 231 -5.04 11.11 -11.88
C GLN A 231 -3.74 10.48 -12.39
N SER A 232 -3.19 11.02 -13.48
CA SER A 232 -1.85 10.64 -13.92
C SER A 232 -0.83 10.98 -12.83
N CYS A 233 0.09 10.06 -12.61
CA CYS A 233 1.27 10.20 -11.78
C CYS A 233 2.44 10.23 -12.78
N ASN A 234 3.19 11.33 -12.80
CA ASN A 234 4.35 11.49 -13.68
C ASN A 234 5.66 11.19 -12.93
N GLU A 235 6.76 11.06 -13.66
CA GLU A 235 8.08 10.70 -13.09
C GLU A 235 8.50 11.61 -11.93
N GLU A 236 8.25 12.92 -12.04
CA GLU A 236 8.55 13.87 -10.97
C GLU A 236 7.73 13.59 -9.71
N GLN A 237 6.42 13.40 -9.86
CA GLN A 237 5.51 13.10 -8.75
C GLN A 237 5.82 11.75 -8.09
N GLU A 238 6.32 10.79 -8.87
CA GLU A 238 6.73 9.49 -8.36
C GLU A 238 8.01 9.56 -7.58
N SER A 239 8.95 10.41 -8.01
CA SER A 239 10.16 10.65 -7.23
C SER A 239 9.85 11.31 -5.88
N GLU A 240 8.75 12.05 -5.78
CA GLU A 240 8.29 12.67 -4.54
C GLU A 240 7.39 11.75 -3.69
N ASP A 241 6.63 10.85 -4.33
CA ASP A 241 5.63 9.99 -3.69
C ASP A 241 5.66 8.56 -4.27
N PRO A 242 6.79 7.82 -4.15
CA PRO A 242 7.04 6.57 -4.90
C PRO A 242 6.13 5.42 -4.47
N GLY A 243 5.59 5.45 -3.26
CA GLY A 243 4.90 4.30 -2.67
C GLY A 243 5.88 3.26 -2.15
N GLY A 244 5.36 2.11 -1.69
CA GLY A 244 6.18 1.04 -1.10
C GLY A 244 6.25 -0.24 -1.93
N ALA A 245 5.57 -0.26 -3.08
CA ALA A 245 5.58 -1.41 -3.97
C ALA A 245 6.95 -1.50 -4.65
N CYS A 246 7.67 -2.59 -4.41
CA CYS A 246 8.93 -2.84 -5.09
C CYS A 246 8.70 -3.05 -6.59
N GLU A 247 9.49 -2.38 -7.42
CA GLU A 247 9.44 -2.54 -8.86
C GLU A 247 9.86 -3.97 -9.26
N PRO A 248 9.08 -4.69 -10.08
CA PRO A 248 9.45 -6.03 -10.51
C PRO A 248 10.63 -5.98 -11.51
N THR A 249 11.46 -7.01 -11.48
CA THR A 249 12.51 -7.21 -12.49
C THR A 249 12.02 -8.13 -13.61
N PHE A 250 12.80 -8.23 -14.69
CA PHE A 250 12.57 -9.23 -15.74
C PHE A 250 12.60 -10.68 -15.21
N MET A 251 13.17 -10.91 -14.02
CA MET A 251 13.26 -12.22 -13.38
C MET A 251 12.07 -12.51 -12.45
N GLY A 252 11.20 -11.53 -12.17
CA GLY A 252 10.06 -11.68 -11.28
C GLY A 252 9.97 -10.58 -10.21
N PRO A 253 9.19 -10.81 -9.13
CA PRO A 253 9.07 -9.85 -8.04
C PRO A 253 10.42 -9.60 -7.36
N THR A 254 10.70 -8.34 -7.03
CA THR A 254 11.89 -7.96 -6.28
C THR A 254 11.68 -8.25 -4.79
N GLU A 255 12.65 -8.84 -4.13
CA GLU A 255 12.56 -9.04 -2.68
C GLU A 255 12.51 -7.67 -1.96
N PRO A 256 11.54 -7.45 -1.06
CA PRO A 256 11.48 -6.23 -0.27
C PRO A 256 12.72 -6.01 0.59
N THR A 257 13.38 -4.89 0.34
CA THR A 257 14.58 -4.46 1.08
C THR A 257 14.23 -3.75 2.39
N GLY A 258 12.98 -3.29 2.53
CA GLY A 258 12.56 -2.42 3.62
C GLY A 258 13.17 -1.01 3.53
N ALA A 259 13.75 -0.65 2.39
CA ALA A 259 13.95 0.75 2.03
C ALA A 259 12.57 1.42 1.91
N TRP A 260 12.52 2.75 2.06
CA TRP A 260 11.24 3.46 2.16
C TRP A 260 10.34 3.30 0.93
N ASP A 261 10.91 3.06 -0.25
CA ASP A 261 10.24 2.88 -1.54
C ASP A 261 10.09 1.41 -1.98
N CYS A 262 10.61 0.46 -1.21
CA CYS A 262 10.52 -0.97 -1.49
C CYS A 262 10.31 -1.77 -0.20
N THR A 263 9.05 -1.82 0.23
CA THR A 263 8.62 -2.46 1.49
C THR A 263 7.74 -3.69 1.25
N TYR A 264 7.14 -3.84 0.07
CA TYR A 264 6.34 -5.02 -0.25
C TYR A 264 6.32 -5.37 -1.73
N THR A 265 6.00 -6.64 -1.98
CA THR A 265 5.46 -7.14 -3.25
C THR A 265 4.21 -7.94 -2.96
N TYR A 266 3.31 -8.01 -3.94
CA TYR A 266 2.29 -9.04 -3.92
C TYR A 266 2.03 -9.59 -5.31
N GLU A 267 1.74 -10.89 -5.35
CA GLU A 267 1.50 -11.65 -6.56
C GLU A 267 0.15 -12.38 -6.48
N PRO A 268 -0.62 -12.48 -7.58
CA PRO A 268 -1.84 -13.25 -7.59
C PRO A 268 -1.57 -14.71 -7.23
N ASP A 269 -2.26 -15.21 -6.21
CA ASP A 269 -2.16 -16.61 -5.75
C ASP A 269 -3.55 -17.28 -5.74
N GLY A 270 -4.30 -17.04 -6.81
CA GLY A 270 -5.58 -17.68 -7.07
C GLY A 270 -6.81 -16.83 -6.78
N ARG A 271 -7.97 -17.39 -7.12
CA ARG A 271 -9.28 -16.77 -6.94
C ARG A 271 -10.39 -17.81 -6.86
N ILE A 272 -11.44 -17.50 -6.11
CA ILE A 272 -12.65 -18.34 -5.99
C ILE A 272 -13.90 -17.50 -6.30
N LYS A 273 -14.91 -18.12 -6.90
CA LYS A 273 -16.19 -17.45 -7.16
C LYS A 273 -17.04 -17.45 -5.88
N LEU A 274 -17.75 -16.36 -5.63
CA LEU A 274 -18.69 -16.30 -4.51
C LEU A 274 -19.77 -17.37 -4.65
N ASP A 275 -20.28 -17.59 -5.86
CA ASP A 275 -21.31 -18.61 -6.13
C ASP A 275 -20.85 -20.04 -5.83
N ASP A 276 -19.53 -20.31 -5.90
CA ASP A 276 -18.95 -21.58 -5.46
C ASP A 276 -18.92 -21.68 -3.95
N LEU A 277 -18.50 -20.61 -3.28
CA LEU A 277 -18.37 -20.55 -1.83
C LEU A 277 -19.72 -20.71 -1.12
N VAL A 278 -20.73 -20.00 -1.61
CA VAL A 278 -22.05 -19.95 -0.96
C VAL A 278 -22.99 -21.05 -1.44
N GLY A 279 -22.57 -21.88 -2.39
CA GLY A 279 -23.35 -23.03 -2.87
C GLY A 279 -24.43 -22.72 -3.92
N ILE A 280 -24.43 -21.52 -4.51
CA ILE A 280 -25.44 -21.13 -5.52
C ILE A 280 -25.24 -21.86 -6.86
N ARG A 281 -24.00 -22.23 -7.22
CA ARG A 281 -23.70 -22.81 -8.54
C ARG A 281 -24.52 -24.07 -8.84
N LYS A 282 -24.90 -24.86 -7.84
CA LYS A 282 -25.84 -25.98 -8.00
C LYS A 282 -26.98 -25.78 -7.00
N PRO A 283 -28.25 -25.62 -7.43
CA PRO A 283 -28.78 -25.93 -8.76
C PRO A 283 -28.83 -24.76 -9.76
N TYR A 284 -28.58 -23.52 -9.34
CA TYR A 284 -28.96 -22.35 -10.15
C TYR A 284 -27.94 -21.97 -11.24
N GLY A 285 -26.67 -22.32 -11.07
CA GLY A 285 -25.59 -22.00 -12.01
C GLY A 285 -24.98 -20.61 -11.79
N SER A 286 -25.77 -19.61 -11.36
CA SER A 286 -25.28 -18.26 -11.05
C SER A 286 -26.16 -17.53 -10.03
N PHE A 287 -25.60 -16.50 -9.38
CA PHE A 287 -26.34 -15.58 -8.50
C PHE A 287 -27.60 -15.01 -9.16
N ARG A 288 -27.47 -14.55 -10.41
CA ARG A 288 -28.59 -13.98 -11.14
C ARG A 288 -29.76 -14.96 -11.27
N LYS A 289 -29.49 -16.21 -11.67
CA LYS A 289 -30.52 -17.25 -11.79
C LYS A 289 -31.15 -17.62 -10.44
N PHE A 290 -30.35 -17.63 -9.38
CA PHE A 290 -30.84 -17.81 -8.01
C PHE A 290 -31.79 -16.68 -7.60
N CYS A 291 -31.41 -15.43 -7.82
CA CYS A 291 -32.23 -14.26 -7.53
C CYS A 291 -33.52 -14.20 -8.36
N GLU A 292 -33.43 -14.44 -9.68
CA GLU A 292 -34.59 -14.48 -10.59
C GLU A 292 -35.59 -15.60 -10.23
N ALA A 293 -35.11 -16.68 -9.59
CA ALA A 293 -35.94 -17.75 -9.04
C ALA A 293 -36.58 -17.39 -7.67
N GLY A 294 -36.42 -16.16 -7.19
CA GLY A 294 -36.93 -15.70 -5.89
C GLY A 294 -35.96 -15.90 -4.73
N GLY A 295 -34.71 -16.28 -5.01
CA GLY A 295 -33.68 -16.46 -4.01
C GLY A 295 -33.28 -15.15 -3.34
N ILE A 296 -33.19 -15.19 -2.01
CA ILE A 296 -32.70 -14.12 -1.15
C ILE A 296 -31.40 -14.60 -0.51
N GLU A 297 -30.28 -13.95 -0.84
CA GLU A 297 -28.93 -14.30 -0.36
C GLU A 297 -28.70 -13.80 1.08
N PHE A 298 -29.03 -12.54 1.35
CA PHE A 298 -28.91 -11.92 2.67
C PHE A 298 -29.77 -10.64 2.73
N ASN A 299 -30.35 -10.33 3.90
CA ASN A 299 -31.19 -9.14 4.07
C ASN A 299 -30.40 -7.90 4.55
N GLY A 300 -29.26 -8.11 5.21
CA GLY A 300 -28.44 -7.04 5.77
C GLY A 300 -28.06 -7.30 7.23
N PRO A 301 -26.99 -6.67 7.74
CA PRO A 301 -26.43 -6.95 9.08
C PRO A 301 -27.34 -6.57 10.26
N HIS A 302 -28.40 -5.78 10.01
CA HIS A 302 -29.35 -5.33 11.02
C HIS A 302 -30.79 -5.78 10.73
N ASP A 303 -30.98 -6.60 9.70
CA ASP A 303 -32.27 -7.10 9.28
C ASP A 303 -32.43 -8.57 9.70
N SER A 304 -33.68 -9.00 9.87
CA SER A 304 -34.00 -10.40 10.16
C SER A 304 -33.68 -11.30 8.97
N ASP A 305 -33.28 -12.55 9.23
CA ASP A 305 -33.12 -13.60 8.21
C ASP A 305 -34.44 -14.16 7.66
N ASN A 306 -35.59 -13.58 8.05
CA ASN A 306 -36.90 -13.97 7.51
C ASN A 306 -36.90 -13.88 5.97
N GLY A 307 -37.22 -15.01 5.33
CA GLY A 307 -37.24 -15.13 3.87
C GLY A 307 -35.87 -15.34 3.23
N VAL A 308 -34.75 -15.27 3.97
CA VAL A 308 -33.43 -15.63 3.43
C VAL A 308 -33.42 -17.10 3.05
N THR A 309 -33.19 -17.36 1.76
CA THR A 309 -33.22 -18.71 1.18
C THR A 309 -31.84 -19.38 1.15
N LEU A 310 -30.78 -18.64 1.47
CA LEU A 310 -29.41 -19.14 1.51
C LEU A 310 -28.89 -19.22 2.95
N ASP A 311 -28.66 -20.43 3.44
CA ASP A 311 -28.25 -20.64 4.83
C ASP A 311 -26.84 -20.11 5.13
N PHE A 312 -26.00 -19.96 4.10
CA PHE A 312 -24.60 -19.56 4.27
C PHE A 312 -24.44 -18.24 5.03
N TRP A 313 -25.32 -17.24 4.83
CA TRP A 313 -25.21 -15.90 5.44
C TRP A 313 -26.07 -15.71 6.71
N LYS A 314 -26.94 -16.66 7.06
CA LYS A 314 -27.83 -16.54 8.24
C LYS A 314 -27.09 -16.45 9.57
N ASP A 315 -27.72 -15.85 10.57
CA ASP A 315 -27.14 -15.59 11.88
C ASP A 315 -25.88 -14.70 11.78
N TYR A 316 -26.02 -13.54 11.12
CA TYR A 316 -24.96 -12.54 10.96
C TYR A 316 -24.10 -12.31 12.23
N PRO A 317 -24.67 -12.10 13.44
CA PRO A 317 -23.88 -11.82 14.63
C PRO A 317 -23.21 -13.06 15.26
N SER A 318 -23.43 -14.27 14.72
CA SER A 318 -22.88 -15.50 15.28
C SER A 318 -21.40 -15.67 14.94
N LEU A 319 -20.53 -15.51 15.94
CA LEU A 319 -19.09 -15.73 15.82
C LEU A 319 -18.77 -17.14 15.30
N GLU A 320 -19.45 -18.18 15.79
CA GLU A 320 -19.21 -19.56 15.35
C GLU A 320 -19.58 -19.81 13.90
N LYS A 321 -20.68 -19.21 13.42
CA LYS A 321 -21.04 -19.26 11.99
C LYS A 321 -20.01 -18.52 11.15
N ASN A 322 -19.53 -17.35 11.61
CA ASN A 322 -18.49 -16.60 10.90
C ASN A 322 -17.15 -17.32 10.87
N LYS A 323 -16.75 -18.04 11.93
CA LYS A 323 -15.61 -18.99 11.88
C LYS A 323 -15.81 -20.06 10.82
N GLY A 324 -17.01 -20.64 10.76
CA GLY A 324 -17.38 -21.62 9.73
C GLY A 324 -17.27 -21.07 8.30
N ARG A 325 -17.65 -19.80 8.08
CA ARG A 325 -17.51 -19.11 6.78
C ARG A 325 -16.04 -18.91 6.39
N ILE A 326 -15.20 -18.48 7.34
CA ILE A 326 -13.76 -18.35 7.14
C ILE A 326 -13.16 -19.70 6.75
N ARG A 327 -13.47 -20.76 7.51
CA ARG A 327 -13.03 -22.12 7.21
C ARG A 327 -13.45 -22.56 5.81
N ALA A 328 -14.72 -22.41 5.46
CA ALA A 328 -15.25 -22.80 4.14
C ALA A 328 -14.54 -22.07 2.99
N MET A 329 -14.23 -20.77 3.17
CA MET A 329 -13.45 -20.01 2.20
C MET A 329 -12.04 -20.57 2.03
N LEU A 330 -11.32 -20.78 3.14
CA LEU A 330 -9.95 -21.29 3.12
C LEU A 330 -9.87 -22.72 2.56
N GLU A 331 -10.82 -23.59 2.92
CA GLU A 331 -10.94 -24.94 2.36
C GLU A 331 -11.21 -24.92 0.85
N LEU A 332 -12.03 -24.00 0.37
CA LEU A 332 -12.30 -23.85 -1.06
C LEU A 332 -11.05 -23.39 -1.82
N PHE A 333 -10.24 -22.49 -1.23
CA PHE A 333 -8.93 -22.13 -1.78
C PHE A 333 -7.98 -23.33 -1.80
N LYS A 334 -7.83 -24.05 -0.68
CA LYS A 334 -6.98 -25.25 -0.58
C LYS A 334 -7.38 -26.31 -1.62
N LYS A 335 -8.69 -26.57 -1.77
CA LYS A 335 -9.22 -27.50 -2.78
C LYS A 335 -8.89 -27.08 -4.21
N ARG A 336 -8.94 -25.79 -4.52
CA ARG A 336 -8.75 -25.27 -5.88
C ARG A 336 -7.27 -25.06 -6.24
N TYR A 337 -6.45 -24.77 -5.24
CA TYR A 337 -5.02 -24.47 -5.36
C TYR A 337 -4.22 -25.36 -4.39
N PRO A 338 -4.21 -26.68 -4.60
CA PRO A 338 -3.63 -27.63 -3.64
C PRO A 338 -2.11 -27.49 -3.46
N ASN A 339 -1.43 -26.85 -4.41
CA ASN A 339 0.02 -26.64 -4.36
C ASN A 339 0.40 -25.27 -3.75
N SER A 340 -0.58 -24.42 -3.44
CA SER A 340 -0.33 -23.16 -2.75
C SER A 340 -0.38 -23.41 -1.23
N PRO A 341 0.67 -23.07 -0.48
CA PRO A 341 0.73 -23.30 0.96
C PRO A 341 -0.31 -22.44 1.68
N LEU A 342 -0.87 -22.94 2.79
CA LEU A 342 -1.66 -22.08 3.68
C LEU A 342 -0.71 -21.21 4.51
N LEU A 343 -0.55 -19.96 4.08
CA LEU A 343 0.24 -18.97 4.82
C LEU A 343 -0.56 -18.39 5.99
N ASP A 344 0.16 -18.00 7.03
CA ASP A 344 -0.37 -17.34 8.22
C ASP A 344 -0.84 -15.91 7.94
N ASP A 345 -1.82 -15.42 8.71
CA ASP A 345 -2.38 -14.07 8.58
C ASP A 345 -1.80 -13.15 9.66
N PRO A 346 -0.71 -12.40 9.43
CA PRO A 346 -0.08 -11.60 10.47
C PRO A 346 -1.07 -10.56 11.00
N GLY A 347 -1.33 -10.62 12.32
CA GLY A 347 -2.06 -9.57 13.02
C GLY A 347 -1.27 -8.25 13.00
N CYS A 348 -1.89 -7.14 13.39
CA CYS A 348 -1.17 -5.87 13.39
C CYS A 348 -0.18 -5.73 14.55
N GLY A 349 -0.44 -6.44 15.66
CA GLY A 349 0.14 -6.17 16.97
C GLY A 349 0.83 -7.33 17.65
N SER A 350 0.33 -8.54 17.42
CA SER A 350 0.72 -9.76 18.10
C SER A 350 1.22 -10.77 17.09
N ASP A 351 2.10 -11.67 17.57
CA ASP A 351 2.46 -12.86 16.80
C ASP A 351 1.18 -13.59 16.39
N PHE A 352 1.12 -13.97 15.12
CA PHE A 352 -0.02 -14.73 14.63
C PHE A 352 -0.05 -16.10 15.29
N VAL A 353 -1.19 -16.44 15.85
CA VAL A 353 -1.51 -17.79 16.31
C VAL A 353 -2.58 -18.32 15.39
N ARG A 354 -2.24 -19.34 14.59
CA ARG A 354 -3.20 -19.93 13.67
C ARG A 354 -4.43 -20.41 14.44
N PRO A 355 -5.63 -19.91 14.13
CA PRO A 355 -6.82 -20.31 14.85
C PRO A 355 -7.17 -21.78 14.61
N ASP A 356 -7.72 -22.44 15.63
CA ASP A 356 -8.17 -23.83 15.58
C ASP A 356 -9.23 -24.12 14.51
N TYR A 357 -9.96 -23.09 14.09
CA TYR A 357 -11.00 -23.19 13.10
C TYR A 357 -10.49 -23.14 11.65
N TRP A 358 -9.20 -22.87 11.44
CA TRP A 358 -8.60 -22.95 10.11
C TRP A 358 -8.47 -24.41 9.63
N PRO A 359 -8.46 -24.66 8.31
CA PRO A 359 -8.13 -25.98 7.82
C PRO A 359 -6.70 -26.37 8.24
N GLY A 360 -6.50 -27.64 8.57
CA GLY A 360 -5.17 -28.20 8.81
C GLY A 360 -4.29 -28.14 7.56
N GLU A 361 -2.98 -28.31 7.75
CA GLU A 361 -1.99 -28.32 6.65
C GLU A 361 -2.20 -29.43 5.64
#